data_AF-A0A5C6BD57-F1
#
_entry.id   AF-A0A5C6BD57-F1
#
_cell.length_a   1.000
_cell.length_b   1.000
_cell.length_c   1.000
_cell.angle_alpha   90.00
_cell.angle_beta   90.00
_cell.angle_gamma   90.00
#
_symmetry.space_group_name_H-M   'P 1'
#
loop_
_entity.id
_entity.type
_entity.pdbx_description
1 polymer ?
#
loop_
_entity_poly.entity_id
_entity_poly.type
_entity_poly.pdbx_seq_one_letter_code
_entity_poly.pdbx_strand_id
1 'polypeptide(L)'
;MRRLTSAILVIALVGCDVADFKPEDSSFTGEEAKSYLSLCDPEQLPESMTDLWVYDGGSFGGMMYYVSFQCETLEDCWAAVREFRAPDETEFANRIQTKFAVNQHGPSFYFKNLQHRHWDVSQIKNGVSYETSQSDEHMDFWAIDLDRLRVYFHHESGGFPDDPPSVRHRR
;
A
#
# COMPACT_ATOMS: atom_id res chain seq x y z
N MET A 1 27.27 -33.54 31.21
CA MET A 1 26.33 -33.73 30.08
C MET A 1 25.40 -32.53 30.03
N ARG A 2 25.68 -31.54 29.19
CA ARG A 2 24.84 -30.34 29.03
C ARG A 2 23.72 -30.68 28.04
N ARG A 3 22.47 -30.64 28.51
CA ARG A 3 21.28 -30.81 27.66
C ARG A 3 21.14 -29.55 26.81
N LEU A 4 21.29 -29.70 25.50
CA LEU A 4 20.86 -28.73 24.49
C LEU A 4 19.34 -28.78 24.44
N THR A 5 18.67 -27.80 25.03
CA THR A 5 17.25 -27.55 24.78
C THR A 5 17.11 -27.02 23.37
N SER A 6 16.44 -27.80 22.51
CA SER A 6 15.99 -27.34 21.20
C SER A 6 14.99 -26.21 21.41
N ALA A 7 15.38 -24.98 21.08
CA ALA A 7 14.44 -23.89 20.92
C ALA A 7 13.66 -24.16 19.64
N ILE A 8 12.41 -24.61 19.79
CA ILE A 8 11.45 -24.71 18.70
C ILE A 8 11.10 -23.27 18.35
N LEU A 9 11.64 -22.79 17.22
CA LEU A 9 11.26 -21.52 16.60
C LEU A 9 9.85 -21.70 16.04
N VAL A 10 8.85 -21.24 16.78
CA VAL A 10 7.48 -21.09 16.26
C VAL A 10 7.50 -19.88 15.33
N ILE A 11 7.72 -20.13 14.04
CA ILE A 11 7.40 -19.14 13.00
C ILE A 11 5.87 -19.12 12.94
N ALA A 12 5.27 -18.18 13.68
CA ALA A 12 3.88 -17.85 13.47
C ALA A 12 3.79 -17.26 12.06
N LEU A 13 3.26 -18.04 11.12
CA LEU A 13 2.68 -17.55 9.88
C LEU A 13 1.45 -16.71 10.28
N VAL A 14 1.68 -15.47 10.69
CA VAL A 14 0.64 -14.46 10.73
C VAL A 14 0.46 -14.04 9.27
N GLY A 15 -0.35 -14.81 8.54
CA GLY A 15 -0.84 -14.37 7.25
C GLY A 15 -1.62 -13.07 7.42
N CYS A 16 -1.69 -12.29 6.35
CA CYS A 16 -2.55 -11.12 6.15
C CYS A 16 -4.06 -11.51 6.27
N ASP A 17 -4.48 -11.99 7.45
CA ASP A 17 -5.85 -12.37 7.80
C ASP A 17 -6.13 -11.88 9.24
N VAL A 18 -6.90 -10.81 9.35
CA VAL A 18 -6.85 -9.89 10.48
C VAL A 18 -8.29 -9.62 10.95
N ALA A 19 -8.65 -10.26 12.08
CA ALA A 19 -9.97 -10.23 12.72
C ALA A 19 -10.28 -8.91 13.45
N ASP A 20 -11.34 -8.17 13.10
CA ASP A 20 -11.85 -6.95 13.79
C ASP A 20 -10.75 -6.02 14.38
N PHE A 21 -9.93 -5.41 13.50
CA PHE A 21 -8.85 -4.49 13.88
C PHE A 21 -9.28 -3.02 13.83
N LYS A 22 -8.60 -2.17 14.62
CA LYS A 22 -8.74 -0.72 14.53
C LYS A 22 -7.85 -0.18 13.41
N PRO A 23 -8.30 0.79 12.60
CA PRO A 23 -7.51 1.35 11.50
C PRO A 23 -6.15 1.93 11.94
N GLU A 24 -6.05 2.47 13.15
CA GLU A 24 -4.80 3.05 13.69
C GLU A 24 -3.70 2.00 13.86
N ASP A 25 -4.11 0.78 14.23
CA ASP A 25 -3.22 -0.37 14.45
C ASP A 25 -2.79 -1.03 13.12
N SER A 26 -3.38 -0.61 12.00
CA SER A 26 -3.09 -1.10 10.64
C SER A 26 -2.16 -0.17 9.86
N SER A 27 -1.58 0.84 10.51
CA SER A 27 -0.63 1.77 9.87
C SER A 27 0.78 1.57 10.40
N PHE A 28 1.74 1.50 9.49
CA PHE A 28 3.14 1.20 9.78
C PHE A 28 4.04 2.27 9.17
N THR A 29 5.20 2.53 9.78
CA THR A 29 6.21 3.46 9.24
C THR A 29 7.62 2.93 9.36
N GLY A 30 8.53 3.43 8.52
CA GLY A 30 9.96 3.10 8.60
C GLY A 30 10.25 1.60 8.53
N GLU A 31 11.03 1.08 9.48
CA GLU A 31 11.43 -0.34 9.51
C GLU A 31 10.27 -1.30 9.78
N GLU A 32 9.23 -0.86 10.50
CA GLU A 32 8.02 -1.65 10.70
C GLU A 32 7.26 -1.83 9.40
N ALA A 33 7.13 -0.75 8.62
CA ALA A 33 6.50 -0.80 7.29
C ALA A 33 7.29 -1.68 6.32
N LYS A 34 8.63 -1.63 6.34
CA LYS A 34 9.47 -2.54 5.54
C LYS A 34 9.25 -4.00 5.94
N SER A 35 9.25 -4.27 7.24
CA SER A 35 9.04 -5.63 7.76
C SER A 35 7.66 -6.16 7.38
N TYR A 36 6.63 -5.31 7.44
CA TYR A 36 5.28 -5.66 7.02
C TYR A 36 5.23 -5.97 5.51
N LEU A 37 5.79 -5.10 4.66
CA LEU A 37 5.81 -5.33 3.21
C LEU A 37 6.58 -6.61 2.85
N SER A 38 7.74 -6.86 3.45
CA SER A 38 8.47 -8.11 3.24
C SER A 38 7.68 -9.38 3.57
N LEU A 39 6.64 -9.29 4.41
CA LEU A 39 5.78 -10.41 4.78
C LEU A 39 4.59 -10.58 3.84
N CYS A 40 3.91 -9.50 3.45
CA CYS A 40 2.71 -9.59 2.60
C CYS A 40 3.03 -9.48 1.10
N ASP A 41 4.18 -8.92 0.71
CA ASP A 41 4.63 -8.79 -0.68
C ASP A 41 6.18 -8.77 -0.76
N PRO A 42 6.85 -9.93 -0.88
CA PRO A 42 8.29 -10.09 -0.65
C PRO A 42 9.21 -9.48 -1.73
N GLU A 43 8.74 -8.51 -2.50
CA GLU A 43 9.56 -7.78 -3.46
C GLU A 43 10.56 -6.84 -2.76
N GLN A 44 11.69 -6.59 -3.42
CA GLN A 44 12.73 -5.73 -2.87
C GLN A 44 12.30 -4.27 -3.01
N LEU A 45 12.13 -3.60 -1.87
CA LEU A 45 11.99 -2.16 -1.82
C LEU A 45 13.37 -1.52 -2.06
N PRO A 46 13.46 -0.42 -2.81
CA PRO A 46 14.74 0.26 -3.05
C PRO A 46 15.37 0.75 -1.76
N GLU A 47 16.70 0.70 -1.70
CA GLU A 47 17.45 1.19 -0.54
C GLU A 47 17.34 2.71 -0.34
N SER A 48 17.18 3.48 -1.43
CA SER A 48 17.06 4.95 -1.41
C SER A 48 15.70 5.47 -0.92
N MET A 49 14.81 4.55 -0.54
CA MET A 49 13.49 4.86 -0.03
C MET A 49 13.55 5.41 1.41
N THR A 50 12.95 6.57 1.62
CA THR A 50 12.81 7.24 2.92
C THR A 50 11.34 7.56 3.23
N ASP A 51 11.01 7.91 4.48
CA ASP A 51 9.64 8.24 4.91
C ASP A 51 8.58 7.20 4.48
N LEU A 52 8.96 5.90 4.50
CA LEU A 52 8.06 4.82 4.13
C LEU A 52 6.90 4.76 5.11
N TRP A 53 5.70 4.71 4.54
CA TRP A 53 4.45 4.48 5.25
C TRP A 53 3.63 3.43 4.51
N VAL A 54 2.98 2.57 5.29
CA VAL A 54 2.09 1.52 4.80
C VAL A 54 0.79 1.55 5.61
N TYR A 55 -0.33 1.36 4.93
CA TYR A 55 -1.60 1.07 5.56
C TYR A 55 -2.15 -0.24 5.04
N ASP A 56 -2.39 -1.17 5.96
CA ASP A 56 -3.11 -2.42 5.71
C ASP A 56 -4.61 -2.15 5.76
N GLY A 57 -5.26 -2.29 4.60
CA GLY A 57 -6.70 -2.16 4.44
C GLY A 57 -7.50 -3.37 4.91
N GLY A 58 -6.82 -4.47 5.26
CA GLY A 58 -7.40 -5.75 5.60
C GLY A 58 -7.76 -6.59 4.38
N SER A 59 -8.52 -7.67 4.63
CA SER A 59 -8.99 -8.57 3.60
C SER A 59 -10.52 -8.56 3.42
N PHE A 60 -10.99 -8.31 2.19
CA PHE A 60 -12.40 -8.44 1.78
C PHE A 60 -12.48 -9.21 0.46
N GLY A 61 -12.39 -10.54 0.52
CA GLY A 61 -12.30 -11.37 -0.70
C GLY A 61 -10.93 -11.32 -1.39
N GLY A 62 -10.03 -10.44 -0.94
CA GLY A 62 -8.63 -10.29 -1.32
C GLY A 62 -7.98 -9.21 -0.46
N MET A 63 -6.78 -8.72 -0.82
CA MET A 63 -5.94 -7.84 0.00
C MET A 63 -6.02 -6.39 -0.45
N MET A 64 -6.09 -5.45 0.50
CA MET A 64 -5.97 -4.02 0.23
C MET A 64 -4.80 -3.42 1.01
N TYR A 65 -3.92 -2.68 0.35
CA TYR A 65 -2.90 -1.89 1.05
C TYR A 65 -2.46 -0.65 0.28
N TYR A 66 -2.01 0.35 1.02
CA TYR A 66 -1.52 1.62 0.51
C TYR A 66 -0.09 1.80 0.96
N VAL A 67 0.78 2.22 0.04
CA VAL A 67 2.18 2.51 0.30
C VAL A 67 2.49 3.91 -0.20
N SER A 68 3.25 4.66 0.59
CA SER A 68 3.86 5.89 0.11
C SER A 68 5.27 6.01 0.63
N PHE A 69 6.18 6.53 -0.18
CA PHE A 69 7.54 6.77 0.25
C PHE A 69 8.21 7.88 -0.56
N GLN A 70 9.22 8.48 0.08
CA GLN A 70 10.04 9.54 -0.44
C GLN A 70 11.29 8.94 -1.12
N CYS A 71 11.61 9.42 -2.32
CA CYS A 71 12.87 9.10 -3.01
C CYS A 71 13.87 10.25 -2.82
N GLU A 72 15.16 9.95 -2.97
CA GLU A 72 16.22 10.96 -2.99
C GLU A 72 16.31 11.67 -4.35
N THR A 73 16.14 10.92 -5.44
CA THR A 73 16.18 11.45 -6.81
C THR A 73 14.99 10.98 -7.66
N LEU A 74 14.81 11.60 -8.83
CA LEU A 74 13.83 11.15 -9.79
C LEU A 74 14.16 9.75 -10.35
N GLU A 75 15.45 9.45 -10.55
CA GLU A 75 15.91 8.14 -10.99
C GLU A 75 15.57 7.06 -9.96
N ASP A 76 15.73 7.38 -8.68
CA ASP A 76 15.32 6.49 -7.58
C ASP A 76 13.81 6.23 -7.60
N CYS A 77 12.97 7.24 -7.86
CA CYS A 77 11.53 7.02 -7.94
C CYS A 77 11.16 6.07 -9.09
N TRP A 78 11.81 6.20 -10.24
CA TRP A 78 11.56 5.30 -11.37
C TRP A 78 12.14 3.91 -11.16
N ALA A 79 13.30 3.79 -10.53
CA ALA A 79 13.82 2.50 -10.07
C ALA A 79 12.84 1.83 -9.11
N ALA A 80 12.30 2.58 -8.15
CA ALA A 80 11.34 2.11 -7.17
C ALA A 80 10.07 1.56 -7.78
N VAL A 81 9.52 2.27 -8.75
CA VAL A 81 8.40 1.79 -9.54
C VAL A 81 8.83 0.49 -10.23
N ARG A 82 9.87 0.49 -11.07
CA ARG A 82 10.30 -0.72 -11.83
C ARG A 82 10.55 -1.97 -10.98
N GLU A 83 11.05 -1.81 -9.75
CA GLU A 83 11.36 -2.91 -8.83
C GLU A 83 10.15 -3.42 -8.04
N PHE A 84 9.14 -2.58 -7.83
CA PHE A 84 7.96 -2.90 -7.04
C PHE A 84 6.75 -2.99 -7.98
N ARG A 85 6.33 -4.19 -8.39
CA ARG A 85 5.12 -4.50 -9.18
C ARG A 85 4.77 -3.60 -10.39
N ALA A 86 5.72 -2.89 -10.97
CA ALA A 86 5.38 -1.86 -11.93
C ALA A 86 5.16 -2.35 -13.37
N PRO A 87 4.37 -1.57 -14.13
CA PRO A 87 4.44 -1.59 -15.59
C PRO A 87 5.75 -1.01 -16.12
N ASP A 88 5.92 -1.10 -17.45
CA ASP A 88 6.93 -0.33 -18.16
C ASP A 88 6.67 1.19 -18.01
N GLU A 89 7.73 2.02 -17.91
CA GLU A 89 7.63 3.48 -17.76
C GLU A 89 6.75 4.12 -18.84
N THR A 90 6.71 3.51 -20.02
CA THR A 90 5.91 3.97 -21.17
C THR A 90 4.40 3.90 -20.94
N GLU A 91 3.94 3.18 -19.92
CA GLU A 91 2.52 3.05 -19.60
C GLU A 91 1.98 4.19 -18.72
N PHE A 92 2.88 4.99 -18.13
CA PHE A 92 2.49 6.12 -17.29
C PHE A 92 1.88 7.27 -18.10
N ALA A 93 0.78 7.82 -17.60
CA ALA A 93 0.17 9.02 -18.14
C ALA A 93 0.85 10.28 -17.58
N ASN A 94 1.14 11.25 -18.46
CA ASN A 94 1.64 12.59 -18.13
C ASN A 94 0.53 13.48 -17.53
N ARG A 95 -0.06 13.02 -16.43
CA ARG A 95 -0.95 13.71 -15.47
C ARG A 95 -1.63 12.65 -14.63
N ILE A 96 -1.82 12.95 -13.35
CA ILE A 96 -2.60 12.09 -12.48
C ILE A 96 -4.07 12.24 -12.82
N GLN A 97 -4.62 11.24 -13.49
CA GLN A 97 -6.04 11.11 -13.79
C GLN A 97 -6.48 9.70 -13.44
N THR A 98 -7.06 9.55 -12.25
CA THR A 98 -7.73 8.31 -11.84
C THR A 98 -9.24 8.52 -11.86
N LYS A 99 -9.95 7.50 -12.34
CA LYS A 99 -11.42 7.47 -12.34
C LYS A 99 -11.99 7.01 -11.00
N PHE A 100 -11.15 6.46 -10.13
CA PHE A 100 -11.58 5.86 -8.87
C PHE A 100 -11.32 6.79 -7.67
N ALA A 101 -12.38 7.03 -6.90
CA ALA A 101 -12.33 7.90 -5.73
C ALA A 101 -11.36 7.38 -4.66
N VAL A 102 -11.19 6.06 -4.55
CA VAL A 102 -10.25 5.41 -3.63
C VAL A 102 -8.80 5.84 -3.86
N ASN A 103 -8.38 6.03 -5.12
CA ASN A 103 -7.02 6.48 -5.43
C ASN A 103 -6.82 7.95 -5.05
N GLN A 104 -7.87 8.77 -5.17
CA GLN A 104 -7.82 10.20 -4.82
C GLN A 104 -7.85 10.43 -3.30
N HIS A 105 -8.63 9.63 -2.57
CA HIS A 105 -8.87 9.81 -1.14
C HIS A 105 -8.04 8.87 -0.26
N GLY A 106 -7.40 7.86 -0.85
CA GLY A 106 -6.63 6.85 -0.13
C GLY A 106 -7.48 6.08 0.89
N PRO A 107 -6.88 5.66 2.01
CA PRO A 107 -7.61 4.90 3.04
C PRO A 107 -8.84 5.63 3.60
N SER A 108 -8.87 6.96 3.54
CA SER A 108 -9.99 7.76 4.05
C SER A 108 -11.29 7.51 3.28
N PHE A 109 -11.20 6.96 2.06
CA PHE A 109 -12.36 6.51 1.29
C PHE A 109 -13.17 5.46 2.06
N TYR A 110 -12.48 4.47 2.64
CA TYR A 110 -13.10 3.40 3.44
C TYR A 110 -13.18 3.77 4.93
N PHE A 111 -12.20 4.51 5.45
CA PHE A 111 -12.03 4.79 6.87
C PHE A 111 -11.90 6.30 7.14
N LYS A 112 -13.05 6.99 7.25
CA LYS A 112 -13.15 8.46 7.37
C LYS A 112 -12.32 9.11 8.49
N ASN A 113 -11.91 8.34 9.50
CA ASN A 113 -11.15 8.83 10.64
C ASN A 113 -9.62 8.62 10.51
N LEU A 114 -9.15 7.97 9.44
CA LEU A 114 -7.72 7.77 9.23
C LEU A 114 -7.05 9.07 8.75
N GLN A 115 -5.94 9.44 9.39
CA GLN A 115 -5.14 10.59 8.94
C GLN A 115 -4.45 10.27 7.60
N HIS A 116 -4.55 11.20 6.65
CA HIS A 116 -4.10 11.04 5.27
C HIS A 116 -2.79 11.79 4.96
N ARG A 117 -1.96 12.11 5.97
CA ARG A 117 -0.77 12.97 5.70
C ARG A 117 0.24 12.33 4.74
N HIS A 118 0.29 11.00 4.71
CA HIS A 118 1.20 10.23 3.87
C HIS A 118 0.60 9.93 2.49
N TRP A 119 -0.73 9.97 2.36
CA TRP A 119 -1.46 9.76 1.11
C TRP A 119 -2.11 11.07 0.64
N ASP A 120 -1.51 11.74 -0.34
CA ASP A 120 -1.99 13.04 -0.81
C ASP A 120 -1.88 13.19 -2.34
N VAL A 121 -2.38 12.18 -3.05
CA VAL A 121 -2.39 12.14 -4.52
C VAL A 121 -3.18 13.31 -5.12
N SER A 122 -4.21 13.80 -4.41
CA SER A 122 -5.06 14.91 -4.84
C SER A 122 -4.35 16.26 -5.02
N GLN A 123 -3.21 16.46 -4.35
CA GLN A 123 -2.47 17.74 -4.36
C GLN A 123 -1.33 17.77 -5.37
N ILE A 124 -1.09 16.67 -6.09
CA ILE A 124 0.00 16.57 -7.06
C ILE A 124 -0.34 17.43 -8.29
N LYS A 125 0.47 18.46 -8.52
CA LYS A 125 0.31 19.37 -9.67
C LYS A 125 1.14 18.93 -10.87
N ASN A 126 2.28 18.32 -10.60
CA ASN A 126 3.23 17.79 -11.58
C ASN A 126 3.53 16.34 -11.21
N GLY A 127 2.91 15.43 -11.95
CA GLY A 127 2.99 14.01 -11.61
C GLY A 127 2.55 13.12 -12.75
N VAL A 128 2.92 11.86 -12.61
CA VAL A 128 2.52 10.79 -13.51
C VAL A 128 1.77 9.74 -12.73
N SER A 129 0.87 9.02 -13.40
CA SER A 129 0.17 7.89 -12.79
C SER A 129 0.00 6.75 -13.77
N TYR A 130 -0.16 5.56 -13.22
CA TYR A 130 -0.55 4.37 -13.95
C TYR A 130 -1.61 3.62 -13.15
N GLU A 131 -2.55 3.01 -13.86
CA GLU A 131 -3.68 2.30 -13.26
C GLU A 131 -3.91 1.02 -14.06
N THR A 132 -3.88 -0.13 -13.39
CA THR A 132 -4.37 -1.38 -13.95
C THR A 132 -5.73 -1.67 -13.36
N SER A 133 -6.71 -1.89 -14.24
CA SER A 133 -7.95 -2.57 -13.89
C SER A 133 -7.91 -3.93 -14.60
N GLN A 134 -7.09 -4.86 -14.08
CA GLN A 134 -6.96 -6.18 -14.71
C GLN A 134 -8.26 -6.99 -14.60
N SER A 135 -9.16 -6.63 -13.66
CA SER A 135 -10.55 -7.09 -13.54
C SER A 135 -11.34 -6.22 -12.55
N ASP A 136 -12.64 -6.48 -12.35
CA ASP A 136 -13.42 -5.90 -11.24
C ASP A 136 -12.90 -6.33 -9.85
N GLU A 137 -11.98 -7.32 -9.83
CA GLU A 137 -11.44 -7.93 -8.62
C GLU A 137 -9.98 -7.54 -8.34
N HIS A 138 -9.32 -6.75 -9.20
CA HIS A 138 -7.92 -6.35 -9.00
C HIS A 138 -7.65 -4.95 -9.55
N MET A 139 -7.09 -4.10 -8.69
CA MET A 139 -6.64 -2.76 -9.05
C MET A 139 -5.25 -2.50 -8.47
N ASP A 140 -4.33 -2.12 -9.35
CA ASP A 140 -3.07 -1.50 -8.96
C ASP A 140 -3.06 -0.06 -9.44
N PHE A 141 -2.75 0.87 -8.55
CA PHE A 141 -2.59 2.27 -8.86
C PHE A 141 -1.23 2.78 -8.41
N TRP A 142 -0.54 3.44 -9.34
CA TRP A 142 0.74 4.08 -9.14
C TRP A 142 0.61 5.58 -9.38
N ALA A 143 1.27 6.36 -8.54
CA ALA A 143 1.52 7.77 -8.82
C ALA A 143 2.93 8.18 -8.38
N ILE A 144 3.53 9.08 -9.15
CA ILE A 144 4.77 9.77 -8.77
C ILE A 144 4.47 11.27 -8.74
N ASP A 145 4.68 11.88 -7.58
CA ASP A 145 4.76 13.34 -7.42
C ASP A 145 6.18 13.78 -7.78
N LEU A 146 6.32 14.42 -8.94
CA LEU A 146 7.62 14.85 -9.47
C LEU A 146 8.16 16.09 -8.75
N ASP A 147 7.31 16.88 -8.11
CA ASP A 147 7.73 18.06 -7.35
C ASP A 147 8.25 17.66 -5.96
N ARG A 148 7.62 16.65 -5.34
CA ARG A 148 7.99 16.15 -4.02
C ARG A 148 8.93 14.95 -4.06
N LEU A 149 9.18 14.31 -5.21
CA LEU A 149 9.91 13.04 -5.31
C LEU A 149 9.29 11.95 -4.43
N ARG A 150 7.98 11.76 -4.56
CA ARG A 150 7.22 10.80 -3.74
C ARG A 150 6.46 9.83 -4.62
N VAL A 151 6.57 8.54 -4.29
CA VAL A 151 5.82 7.46 -4.94
C VAL A 151 4.65 7.06 -4.05
N TYR A 152 3.54 6.76 -4.70
CA TYR A 152 2.32 6.23 -4.10
C TYR A 152 1.95 4.96 -4.84
N PHE A 153 1.64 3.92 -4.08
CA PHE A 153 1.14 2.66 -4.60
C PHE A 153 -0.11 2.25 -3.81
N HIS A 154 -1.16 1.88 -4.52
CA HIS A 154 -2.35 1.27 -3.96
C HIS A 154 -2.56 -0.07 -4.67
N HIS A 155 -2.68 -1.12 -3.87
CA HIS A 155 -3.09 -2.44 -4.32
C HIS A 155 -4.42 -2.78 -3.69
N GLU A 156 -5.34 -3.29 -4.51
CA GLU A 156 -6.59 -3.89 -4.08
C GLU A 156 -6.83 -5.17 -4.88
N SER A 157 -7.11 -6.27 -4.18
CA SER A 157 -7.57 -7.53 -4.76
C SER A 157 -8.82 -8.04 -4.04
N GLY A 158 -9.65 -8.83 -4.72
CA GLY A 158 -10.89 -9.42 -4.18
C GLY A 158 -12.18 -8.71 -4.54
N GLY A 159 -12.09 -7.54 -5.19
CA GLY A 159 -13.22 -6.74 -5.67
C GLY A 159 -13.97 -5.97 -4.58
N PHE A 160 -14.76 -4.98 -5.01
CA PHE A 160 -15.67 -4.28 -4.12
C PHE A 160 -16.81 -5.23 -3.72
N PRO A 161 -17.05 -5.51 -2.42
CA PRO A 161 -18.21 -6.29 -2.05
C PRO A 161 -19.48 -5.57 -2.52
N ASP A 162 -20.39 -6.28 -3.20
CA ASP A 162 -21.69 -5.75 -3.64
C ASP A 162 -22.48 -5.09 -2.48
N ASP A 163 -22.24 -5.55 -1.25
CA ASP A 163 -22.71 -4.95 0.00
C ASP A 163 -21.50 -4.66 0.93
N PRO A 164 -21.06 -3.39 1.09
CA PRO A 164 -20.06 -3.07 2.11
C PRO A 164 -20.60 -3.50 3.49
N PRO A 165 -19.77 -4.09 4.37
CA PRO A 165 -20.25 -4.57 5.66
C PRO A 165 -20.92 -3.42 6.40
N SER A 166 -22.23 -3.55 6.61
CA SER A 166 -22.98 -2.59 7.41
C SER A 166 -22.28 -2.49 8.76
N VAL A 167 -21.78 -1.30 9.11
CA VAL A 167 -21.23 -1.02 10.44
C VAL A 167 -22.31 -1.41 11.45
N ARG A 168 -22.16 -2.58 12.08
CA ARG A 168 -23.06 -3.02 13.14
C ARG A 168 -22.77 -2.11 14.33
N HIS A 169 -23.55 -1.04 14.46
CA HIS A 169 -23.68 -0.36 15.74
C HIS A 169 -24.25 -1.38 16.73
N ARG A 170 -23.38 -1.94 17.58
CA ARG A 170 -23.83 -2.64 18.78
C ARG A 170 -24.65 -1.63 19.59
N ARG A 171 -25.95 -1.92 19.72
CA ARG A 171 -26.82 -1.30 20.71
C ARG A 171 -26.36 -1.65 22.11
#